data_AF-A0A960G694-F1
#
_entry.id   AF-A0A960G694-F1
#
_cell.length_a   1.000
_cell.length_b   1.000
_cell.length_c   1.000
_cell.angle_alpha   90.00
_cell.angle_beta   90.00
_cell.angle_gamma   90.00
#
_symmetry.space_group_name_H-M   'P 1'
#
loop_
_entity.id
_entity.type
_entity.pdbx_description
1 polymer ?
#
loop_
_entity_poly.entity_id
_entity_poly.type
_entity_poly.pdbx_seq_one_letter_code
_entity_poly.pdbx_strand_id
1 'polypeptide(L)' 'MTTADVERILRESAHLADATDDPELRTLRMAIFIEDVFGITLTDDQLASGIDDDPAALRALLARPASGP' A
#
# COMPACT_ATOMS: atom_id res chain seq x y z
N MET A 1 13.98 5.42 4.88
CA MET A 1 12.97 4.50 5.43
C MET A 1 13.51 3.08 5.31
N THR A 2 13.51 2.31 6.39
CA THR A 2 14.04 0.93 6.41
C THR A 2 12.93 -0.09 6.18
N THR A 3 13.28 -1.33 5.80
CA THR A 3 12.29 -2.42 5.67
C THR A 3 11.50 -2.63 6.97
N ALA A 4 12.12 -2.46 8.13
CA ALA A 4 11.44 -2.56 9.43
C ALA A 4 10.40 -1.46 9.65
N ASP A 5 10.64 -0.25 9.12
CA ASP A 5 9.67 0.85 9.18
C ASP A 5 8.43 0.53 8.31
N VAL A 6 8.65 -0.04 7.12
CA VAL A 6 7.57 -0.48 6.21
C VAL A 6 6.69 -1.53 6.89
N GLU A 7 7.28 -2.51 7.58
CA GLU A 7 6.53 -3.56 8.28
C GLU A 7 5.71 -3.04 9.46
N ARG A 8 6.26 -2.07 10.20
CA ARG A 8 5.54 -1.43 11.30
C ARG A 8 4.33 -0.66 10.76
N ILE A 9 4.53 0.12 9.71
CA ILE A 9 3.49 0.92 9.04
C ILE A 9 2.37 0.04 8.49
N LEU A 10 2.71 -1.08 7.83
CA LEU A 10 1.72 -2.03 7.31
C LEU A 10 0.91 -2.73 8.40
N ARG A 11 1.54 -3.03 9.54
CA ARG A 11 0.85 -3.60 10.69
C ARG A 11 -0.12 -2.60 11.31
N GLU A 12 0.30 -1.35 11.42
CA GLU A 12 -0.55 -0.27 11.93
C GLU A 12 -1.73 0.03 10.98
N SER A 13 -1.51 -0.04 9.66
CA SER A 13 -2.57 0.20 8.67
C SER A 13 -3.57 -0.94 8.54
N ALA A 14 -3.19 -2.18 8.84
CA ALA A 14 -4.13 -3.31 8.90
C ALA A 14 -5.29 -3.05 9.88
N HIS A 15 -5.07 -2.27 10.94
CA HIS A 15 -6.14 -1.87 11.86
C HIS A 15 -7.06 -0.76 11.31
N LEU A 16 -6.66 -0.06 10.25
CA LEU A 16 -7.50 0.94 9.57
C LEU A 16 -8.46 0.28 8.56
N ALA A 17 -8.14 -0.93 8.09
CA ALA A 17 -8.94 -1.71 7.15
C ALA A 17 -10.29 -2.16 7.74
N ASP A 18 -10.37 -2.38 9.05
CA ASP A 18 -11.60 -2.83 9.76
C ASP A 18 -12.68 -1.74 9.90
N ALA A 19 -12.39 -0.48 9.55
CA ALA A 19 -13.30 0.64 9.80
C ALA A 19 -14.40 0.81 8.73
N THR A 20 -14.41 0.00 7.67
CA THR A 20 -15.33 0.16 6.53
C THR A 20 -15.71 -1.19 5.92
N ASP A 21 -17.01 -1.42 5.78
CA ASP A 21 -17.56 -2.63 5.15
C ASP A 21 -17.48 -2.60 3.61
N ASP A 22 -17.18 -1.44 3.04
CA ASP A 22 -17.05 -1.25 1.59
C ASP A 22 -15.62 -1.58 1.11
N PRO A 23 -15.45 -2.64 0.30
CA PRO A 23 -14.13 -3.07 -0.16
C PRO A 23 -13.46 -2.03 -1.05
N GLU A 24 -14.21 -1.27 -1.87
CA GLU A 24 -13.63 -0.27 -2.78
C GLU A 24 -13.09 0.92 -2.00
N LEU A 25 -13.83 1.38 -0.98
CA LEU A 25 -13.38 2.45 -0.09
C LEU A 25 -12.18 2.03 0.75
N ARG A 26 -12.10 0.75 1.15
CA ARG A 26 -10.95 0.20 1.86
C ARG A 26 -9.69 0.23 0.97
N THR A 27 -9.81 -0.24 -0.27
CA THR A 27 -8.71 -0.21 -1.24
C THR A 27 -8.24 1.21 -1.51
N LEU A 28 -9.16 2.15 -1.76
CA LEU A 28 -8.82 3.55 -2.00
C LEU A 28 -8.12 4.20 -0.80
N ARG A 29 -8.60 3.93 0.42
CA ARG A 29 -7.98 4.46 1.64
C ARG A 29 -6.57 3.91 1.84
N MET A 30 -6.36 2.62 1.58
CA MET A 30 -5.04 2.01 1.65
C MET A 30 -4.10 2.59 0.59
N ALA A 31 -4.61 2.82 -0.63
CA ALA A 31 -3.87 3.47 -1.72
C ALA A 31 -3.32 4.83 -1.28
N ILE A 32 -4.21 5.72 -0.81
CA ILE A 32 -3.85 7.07 -0.34
C ILE A 32 -2.80 7.00 0.77
N PHE A 33 -2.96 6.07 1.71
CA PHE A 33 -2.00 5.88 2.81
C PHE A 33 -0.63 5.44 2.32
N ILE A 34 -0.57 4.47 1.40
CA ILE A 34 0.67 3.99 0.80
C ILE A 34 1.35 5.11 0.01
N GLU A 35 0.60 5.85 -0.81
CA GLU A 35 1.13 6.98 -1.58
C GLU A 35 1.72 8.07 -0.70
N ASP A 36 1.01 8.47 0.36
CA ASP A 36 1.45 9.52 1.30
C ASP A 36 2.67 9.09 2.11
N VAL A 37 2.67 7.87 2.64
CA VAL A 37 3.75 7.36 3.49
C VAL A 37 5.03 7.08 2.71
N PHE A 38 4.90 6.53 1.50
CA PHE A 38 6.04 6.12 0.69
C PHE A 38 6.44 7.15 -0.36
N GLY A 39 5.65 8.22 -0.54
CA GLY A 39 5.89 9.26 -1.54
C GLY A 39 5.86 8.71 -2.96
N ILE A 40 5.04 7.67 -3.20
CA ILE A 40 4.86 7.04 -4.52
C ILE A 40 3.47 7.36 -5.06
N THR A 41 3.25 7.08 -6.34
CA THR A 41 1.91 7.07 -6.94
C THR A 41 1.63 5.65 -7.39
N LEU A 42 0.50 5.10 -6.95
CA LEU A 42 0.01 3.82 -7.39
C LEU A 42 -0.80 4.01 -8.68
N THR A 43 -0.59 3.11 -9.63
CA THR A 43 -1.41 3.03 -10.84
C THR A 43 -2.66 2.20 -10.57
N ASP A 44 -3.71 2.45 -11.35
CA ASP A 44 -4.95 1.67 -11.27
C ASP A 44 -4.69 0.16 -11.45
N ASP A 45 -3.75 -0.21 -12.32
CA ASP A 45 -3.34 -1.61 -12.52
C ASP A 45 -2.71 -2.22 -11.26
N GLN A 46 -1.95 -1.42 -10.50
CA GLN A 46 -1.37 -1.86 -9.23
C GLN A 46 -2.47 -2.00 -8.17
N LEU A 47 -3.43 -1.09 -8.11
CA LEU A 47 -4.56 -1.19 -7.20
C LEU A 47 -5.46 -2.39 -7.50
N ALA A 48 -5.75 -2.63 -8.79
CA ALA A 48 -6.51 -3.79 -9.25
C ALA A 48 -5.83 -5.13 -8.93
N SER A 49 -4.53 -5.13 -8.62
CA SER A 49 -3.78 -6.35 -8.27
C SER A 49 -3.98 -6.82 -6.82
N GLY A 50 -4.69 -6.04 -5.98
CA GLY A 50 -4.92 -6.40 -4.57
C GLY A 50 -3.70 -6.16 -3.67
N ILE A 51 -2.82 -5.23 -4.07
CA ILE A 51 -1.64 -4.79 -3.31
C ILE A 51 -1.97 -4.31 -1.89
N ASP A 52 -3.18 -3.80 -1.68
CA ASP A 52 -3.70 -3.35 -0.40
C ASP A 52 -3.94 -4.49 0.60
N ASP A 53 -4.24 -5.69 0.11
CA ASP A 53 -4.49 -6.88 0.93
C ASP A 53 -3.27 -7.82 1.02
N ASP A 54 -2.24 -7.62 0.19
CA ASP A 54 -0.99 -8.42 0.22
C ASP A 54 0.26 -7.59 0.57
N PRO A 55 0.72 -7.65 1.84
CA PRO A 55 1.97 -7.02 2.29
C PRO A 55 3.21 -7.47 1.53
N ALA A 56 3.22 -8.66 0.91
CA ALA A 56 4.34 -9.14 0.10
C ALA A 56 4.36 -8.46 -1.28
N ALA A 57 3.20 -8.30 -1.91
CA ALA A 57 3.05 -7.54 -3.15
C ALA A 57 3.52 -6.10 -2.99
N LEU A 58 3.15 -5.44 -1.89
CA LEU A 58 3.62 -4.08 -1.60
C LEU A 58 5.15 -4.01 -1.39
N ARG A 59 5.74 -4.97 -0.67
CA ARG A 59 7.21 -5.03 -0.52
C ARG A 59 7.91 -5.19 -1.87
N ALA A 60 7.40 -6.06 -2.73
CA ALA A 60 7.95 -6.25 -4.08
C ALA A 60 7.84 -4.97 -4.92
N LEU A 61 6.75 -4.21 -4.77
CA LEU A 61 6.59 -2.91 -5.41
C LEU A 61 7.62 -1.90 -4.90
N LEU A 62 7.76 -1.75 -3.58
CA LEU A 62 8.68 -0.78 -2.96
C LEU A 62 10.16 -1.14 -3.16
N ALA A 63 10.48 -2.43 -3.29
CA ALA A 63 11.84 -2.91 -3.57
C ALA A 63 12.25 -2.71 -5.04
N ARG A 64 11.27 -2.47 -5.94
CA ARG A 64 11.57 -2.18 -7.33
C ARG A 64 12.14 -0.77 -7.41
N PRO A 65 13.36 -0.58 -7.95
CA PRO A 65 13.87 0.77 -8.16
C PRO A 65 12.87 1.51 -9.04
N ALA A 66 12.46 2.70 -8.60
CA ALA A 66 11.59 3.59 -9.36
C ALA A 66 12.20 3.71 -10.76
N SER A 67 11.67 2.94 -11.70
CA SER A 67 12.07 3.02 -13.10
C SER A 67 11.33 4.23 -13.60
N GLY A 68 11.90 5.40 -13.30
CA GLY A 68 11.44 6.67 -13.84
C GLY A 68 11.60 6.66 -15.36
N PRO A 69 10.72 7.34 -16.09
CA PRO A 69 11.07 7.87 -17.41
C PRO A 69 12.22 8.89 -17.29
#